data_AF-A0A257PIW3-F1
#
_entry.id   AF-A0A257PIW3-F1
#
_cell.length_a   1.000
_cell.length_b   1.000
_cell.length_c   1.000
_cell.angle_alpha   90.00
_cell.angle_beta   90.00
_cell.angle_gamma   90.00
#
_symmetry.space_group_name_H-M   'P 1'
#
loop_
_entity.id
_entity.type
_entity.pdbx_description
1 polymer ?
#
loop_
_entity_poly.entity_id
_entity_poly.type
_entity_poly.pdbx_seq_one_letter_code
_entity_poly.pdbx_strand_id
1 'polypeptide(L)'
;MSRPSSIDKLPQEIKSAIGRLRQSGHTIDEILAHLADMQTQVSRSALGRHVKGFDKMAEKMRRSRDVAEALVRELGDAPESKAARLNIELLHGAVNDLFMKAFDDEETVAKDGKEAVNGDPEGIMMLAKALDHLGRASKSNVEFLVAAEKRATDKARAEAMVAVESVAKESGLSRDTVDVIKAKIFGVKL
;
A
#
# COMPACT_ATOMS: atom_id res chain seq x y z
N MET A 1 -9.70 -33.36 5.19
CA MET A 1 -8.53 -32.72 5.83
C MET A 1 -7.28 -33.20 5.10
N SER A 2 -6.46 -32.27 4.58
CA SER A 2 -5.23 -32.65 3.87
C SER A 2 -4.17 -33.01 4.90
N ARG A 3 -3.60 -34.21 4.82
CA ARG A 3 -2.57 -34.68 5.78
C ARG A 3 -1.35 -33.75 5.71
N PRO A 4 -0.78 -33.31 6.86
CA PRO A 4 0.45 -32.52 6.88
C PRO A 4 1.56 -33.24 6.11
N SER A 5 2.28 -32.50 5.29
CA SER A 5 3.41 -33.03 4.54
C SER A 5 4.53 -33.46 5.49
N SER A 6 5.41 -34.36 5.06
CA SER A 6 6.59 -34.74 5.85
C SER A 6 7.54 -33.56 6.09
N ILE A 7 7.47 -32.50 5.28
CA ILE A 7 8.25 -31.28 5.44
C ILE A 7 7.64 -30.37 6.51
N ASP A 8 6.32 -30.39 6.65
CA ASP A 8 5.60 -29.52 7.58
C ASP A 8 5.91 -29.92 9.03
N LYS A 9 6.35 -31.17 9.25
CA LYS A 9 6.78 -31.73 10.53
C LYS A 9 8.25 -31.52 10.86
N LEU A 10 9.02 -30.90 9.97
CA LEU A 10 10.45 -30.66 10.21
C LEU A 10 10.64 -29.49 11.18
N PRO A 11 11.77 -29.48 11.92
CA PRO A 11 12.12 -28.34 12.78
C PRO A 11 12.10 -27.02 12.01
N GLN A 12 11.75 -25.95 12.70
CA GLN A 12 11.60 -24.62 12.11
C GLN A 12 12.89 -24.16 11.43
N GLU A 13 14.07 -24.46 11.98
CA GLU A 13 15.34 -24.06 11.35
C GLU A 13 15.51 -24.66 9.95
N ILE A 14 15.03 -25.90 9.75
CA ILE A 14 15.10 -26.62 8.49
C ILE A 14 14.11 -26.03 7.48
N LYS A 15 12.86 -25.77 7.90
CA LYS A 15 11.85 -25.13 7.05
C LYS A 15 12.33 -23.77 6.56
N SER A 16 12.88 -22.94 7.44
CA SER A 16 13.45 -21.64 7.05
C SER A 16 14.68 -21.79 6.13
N ALA A 17 15.51 -22.81 6.32
CA ALA A 17 16.63 -23.09 5.43
C ALA A 17 16.16 -23.44 4.00
N ILE A 18 15.12 -24.28 3.86
CA ILE A 18 14.51 -24.60 2.56
C ILE A 18 14.02 -23.33 1.87
N GLY A 19 13.31 -22.46 2.59
CA GLY A 19 12.83 -21.18 2.05
C GLY A 19 13.98 -20.27 1.57
N ARG A 20 15.02 -20.09 2.38
CA ARG A 20 16.20 -19.27 2.02
C ARG A 20 16.95 -19.80 0.81
N LEU A 21 17.18 -21.12 0.76
CA LEU A 21 17.88 -21.76 -0.37
C LEU A 21 17.07 -21.60 -1.65
N ARG A 22 15.75 -21.81 -1.58
CA ARG A 22 14.87 -21.62 -2.73
C ARG A 22 14.86 -20.17 -3.20
N GLN A 23 14.79 -19.21 -2.28
CA GLN A 23 14.85 -17.78 -2.60
C GLN A 23 16.18 -17.38 -3.26
N SER A 24 17.27 -18.08 -2.91
CA SER A 24 18.60 -17.89 -3.50
C SER A 24 18.75 -18.57 -4.87
N GLY A 25 17.69 -19.15 -5.42
CA GLY A 25 17.68 -19.75 -6.76
C GLY A 25 18.04 -21.23 -6.82
N HIS A 26 18.23 -21.90 -5.67
CA HIS A 26 18.58 -23.32 -5.66
C HIS A 26 17.43 -24.19 -6.20
N THR A 27 17.82 -25.19 -6.97
CA THR A 27 16.96 -26.25 -7.48
C THR A 27 16.56 -27.21 -6.36
N ILE A 28 15.53 -28.03 -6.62
CA ILE A 28 15.07 -29.04 -5.66
C ILE A 28 16.21 -29.99 -5.29
N ASP A 29 17.06 -30.36 -6.25
CA ASP A 29 18.14 -31.34 -6.02
C ASP A 29 19.30 -30.73 -5.22
N GLU A 30 19.62 -29.46 -5.43
CA GLU A 30 20.61 -28.73 -4.61
C GLU A 30 20.10 -28.55 -3.17
N ILE A 31 18.82 -28.23 -2.99
CA ILE A 31 18.22 -28.13 -1.66
C ILE A 31 18.26 -29.50 -0.95
N LEU A 32 17.99 -30.60 -1.66
CA LEU A 32 18.12 -31.95 -1.09
C LEU A 32 19.55 -32.26 -0.65
N ALA A 33 20.56 -31.87 -1.44
CA ALA A 33 21.96 -32.05 -1.08
C ALA A 33 22.30 -31.29 0.22
N HIS A 34 21.88 -30.03 0.32
CA HIS A 34 22.06 -29.24 1.53
C HIS A 34 21.35 -29.84 2.76
N LEU A 35 20.14 -30.37 2.58
CA LEU A 35 19.41 -31.02 3.67
C LEU A 35 20.09 -32.32 4.11
N ALA A 36 20.67 -33.07 3.18
CA ALA A 36 21.42 -34.27 3.49
C ALA A 36 22.69 -33.97 4.32
N ASP A 37 23.40 -32.87 4.01
CA ASP A 37 24.54 -32.40 4.81
C ASP A 37 24.13 -32.01 6.24
N MET A 38 22.90 -31.51 6.41
CA MET A 38 22.26 -31.25 7.70
C MET A 38 21.67 -32.51 8.35
N GLN A 39 22.01 -33.70 7.86
CA GLN A 39 21.51 -35.00 8.32
C GLN A 39 19.98 -35.14 8.28
N THR A 40 19.32 -34.37 7.41
CA THR A 40 17.87 -34.36 7.28
C THR A 40 17.45 -35.01 5.96
N GLN A 41 16.76 -36.15 6.06
CA GLN A 41 16.31 -36.90 4.89
C GLN A 41 14.88 -36.51 4.50
N VAL A 42 14.73 -35.98 3.29
CA VAL A 42 13.44 -35.54 2.75
C VAL A 42 13.24 -36.14 1.36
N SER A 43 12.05 -36.65 1.08
CA SER A 43 11.75 -37.15 -0.27
C SER A 43 11.67 -36.01 -1.28
N ARG A 44 12.22 -36.21 -2.48
CA ARG A 44 12.17 -35.25 -3.60
C ARG A 44 10.75 -34.79 -3.92
N SER A 45 9.79 -35.72 -3.91
CA SER A 45 8.38 -35.41 -4.18
C SER A 45 7.73 -34.58 -3.07
N ALA A 46 8.12 -34.76 -1.80
CA ALA A 46 7.65 -33.90 -0.72
C ALA A 46 8.23 -32.48 -0.86
N LEU A 47 9.52 -32.37 -1.16
CA LEU A 47 10.18 -31.08 -1.36
C LEU A 47 9.62 -30.33 -2.56
N GLY A 48 9.41 -31.00 -3.69
CA GLY A 48 8.82 -30.39 -4.87
C GLY A 48 7.41 -29.84 -4.62
N ARG A 49 6.58 -30.51 -3.82
CA ARG A 49 5.25 -29.98 -3.45
C ARG A 49 5.35 -28.75 -2.55
N HIS A 50 6.23 -28.77 -1.56
CA HIS A 50 6.45 -27.65 -0.66
C HIS A 50 6.99 -26.42 -1.41
N VAL A 51 8.04 -26.61 -2.22
CA VAL A 51 8.64 -25.57 -3.06
C VAL A 51 7.63 -25.00 -4.06
N LYS A 52 6.78 -25.84 -4.68
CA LYS A 52 5.72 -25.35 -5.57
C LYS A 52 4.71 -24.42 -4.86
N GLY A 53 4.39 -24.72 -3.60
CA GLY A 53 3.55 -23.84 -2.77
C GLY A 53 4.24 -22.49 -2.50
N PHE A 54 5.52 -22.56 -2.15
CA PHE A 54 6.37 -21.39 -1.92
C PHE A 54 6.48 -20.50 -3.17
N ASP A 55 6.77 -21.08 -4.33
CA ASP A 55 6.92 -20.34 -5.60
C ASP A 55 5.64 -19.60 -6.00
N LYS A 56 4.48 -20.25 -5.85
CA LYS A 56 3.16 -19.64 -6.14
C LYS A 56 2.88 -18.45 -5.22
N MET A 57 3.28 -18.54 -3.95
CA MET A 57 3.12 -17.43 -3.02
C MET A 57 4.10 -16.30 -3.32
N ALA A 58 5.37 -16.63 -3.59
CA ALA A 58 6.38 -15.64 -3.98
C ALA A 58 5.96 -14.86 -5.23
N GLU A 59 5.31 -15.52 -6.19
CA GLU A 59 4.67 -14.88 -7.34
C GLU A 59 3.57 -13.90 -6.93
N LYS A 60 2.66 -14.31 -6.05
CA LYS A 60 1.59 -13.45 -5.53
C LYS A 60 2.15 -12.22 -4.81
N MET A 61 3.24 -12.38 -4.05
CA MET A 61 3.91 -11.27 -3.36
C MET A 61 4.61 -10.32 -4.33
N ARG A 62 5.29 -10.84 -5.36
CA ARG A 62 5.85 -9.99 -6.44
C ARG A 62 4.74 -9.18 -7.10
N ARG A 63 3.66 -9.84 -7.52
CA ARG A 63 2.50 -9.16 -8.12
C ARG A 63 1.90 -8.10 -7.20
N SER A 64 1.81 -8.36 -5.89
CA SER A 64 1.34 -7.36 -4.93
C SER A 64 2.26 -6.14 -4.94
N ARG A 65 3.58 -6.35 -4.82
CA ARG A 65 4.58 -5.27 -4.86
C ARG A 65 4.49 -4.44 -6.13
N ASP A 66 4.38 -5.08 -7.29
CA ASP A 66 4.26 -4.38 -8.57
C ASP A 66 3.01 -3.46 -8.59
N VAL A 67 1.89 -3.91 -8.02
CA VAL A 67 0.67 -3.10 -7.90
C VAL A 67 0.86 -1.92 -6.95
N ALA A 68 1.51 -2.11 -5.79
CA ALA A 68 1.79 -0.97 -4.92
C ALA A 68 2.75 0.02 -5.56
N GLU A 69 3.80 -0.44 -6.22
CA GLU A 69 4.75 0.43 -6.91
C GLU A 69 4.04 1.27 -7.99
N ALA A 70 3.09 0.67 -8.73
CA ALA A 70 2.26 1.38 -9.68
C ALA A 70 1.39 2.48 -9.00
N LEU A 71 0.75 2.16 -7.87
CA LEU A 71 -0.05 3.12 -7.10
C LEU A 71 0.79 4.28 -6.53
N VAL A 72 1.97 3.94 -5.98
CA VAL A 72 2.97 4.88 -5.46
C VAL A 72 3.44 5.85 -6.55
N ARG A 73 3.62 5.34 -7.78
CA ARG A 73 4.01 6.14 -8.96
C ARG A 73 2.89 7.07 -9.43
N GLU A 74 1.63 6.62 -9.40
CA GLU A 74 0.47 7.43 -9.78
C GLU A 74 0.22 8.59 -8.80
N LEU A 75 0.56 8.43 -7.52
CA LEU A 75 0.40 9.45 -6.49
C LEU A 75 1.27 10.71 -6.68
N GLY A 76 2.36 10.69 -7.48
CA GLY A 76 3.18 11.89 -7.76
C GLY A 76 3.93 12.48 -6.54
N ASP A 77 4.65 13.60 -6.68
CA ASP A 77 5.62 14.08 -5.66
C ASP A 77 5.07 14.97 -4.54
N ALA A 78 3.76 15.12 -4.44
CA ALA A 78 3.17 16.00 -3.44
C ALA A 78 3.43 15.50 -2.00
N PRO A 79 3.53 16.38 -0.99
CA PRO A 79 3.76 16.00 0.41
C PRO A 79 2.76 14.96 0.95
N GLU A 80 1.48 15.11 0.60
CA GLU A 80 0.36 14.22 0.89
C GLU A 80 0.54 12.83 0.25
N SER A 81 1.12 12.79 -0.95
CA SER A 81 1.46 11.55 -1.65
C SER A 81 2.51 10.75 -0.90
N LYS A 82 3.41 11.40 -0.14
CA LYS A 82 4.39 10.69 0.72
C LYS A 82 3.72 9.97 1.89
N ALA A 83 2.70 10.58 2.50
CA ALA A 83 1.93 9.94 3.57
C ALA A 83 1.10 8.76 3.04
N ALA A 84 0.45 8.93 1.89
CA ALA A 84 -0.27 7.85 1.22
C ALA A 84 0.65 6.68 0.84
N ARG A 85 1.84 6.97 0.28
CA ARG A 85 2.88 5.97 -0.03
C ARG A 85 3.31 5.21 1.22
N LEU A 86 3.62 5.90 2.31
CA LEU A 86 4.02 5.27 3.58
C LEU A 86 2.93 4.32 4.09
N ASN A 87 1.66 4.71 4.01
CA ASN A 87 0.55 3.86 4.45
C ASN A 87 0.37 2.62 3.57
N ILE A 88 0.58 2.74 2.25
CA ILE A 88 0.58 1.59 1.33
C ILE A 88 1.72 0.63 1.67
N GLU A 89 2.92 1.14 1.94
CA GLU A 89 4.06 0.32 2.36
C GLU A 89 3.82 -0.37 3.71
N LEU A 90 3.22 0.33 4.69
CA LEU A 90 2.85 -0.26 5.97
C LEU A 90 1.78 -1.36 5.83
N LEU A 91 0.77 -1.16 4.96
CA LEU A 91 -0.22 -2.18 4.62
C LEU A 91 0.45 -3.41 4.01
N HIS A 92 1.38 -3.20 3.08
CA HIS A 92 2.15 -4.26 2.45
C HIS A 92 3.01 -5.04 3.44
N GLY A 93 3.71 -4.34 4.36
CA GLY A 93 4.47 -4.97 5.43
C GLY A 93 3.57 -5.83 6.32
N ALA A 94 2.43 -5.31 6.76
CA ALA A 94 1.48 -6.07 7.59
C ALA A 94 0.92 -7.31 6.87
N VAL A 95 0.60 -7.18 5.59
CA VAL A 95 0.13 -8.31 4.76
C VAL A 95 1.26 -9.34 4.57
N ASN A 96 2.49 -8.89 4.34
CA ASN A 96 3.66 -9.75 4.22
C ASN A 96 3.92 -10.53 5.50
N ASP A 97 3.92 -9.87 6.65
CA ASP A 97 4.16 -10.49 7.95
C ASP A 97 3.08 -11.52 8.29
N LEU A 98 1.81 -11.19 8.03
CA LEU A 98 0.70 -12.13 8.17
C LEU A 98 0.89 -13.37 7.29
N PHE A 99 1.35 -13.17 6.04
CA PHE A 99 1.63 -14.29 5.14
C PHE A 99 2.84 -15.10 5.56
N MET A 100 3.93 -14.48 6.03
CA MET A 100 5.13 -15.18 6.49
C MET A 100 4.85 -16.00 7.77
N LYS A 101 4.10 -15.44 8.72
CA LYS A 101 3.68 -16.15 9.93
C LYS A 101 2.78 -17.36 9.62
N ALA A 102 1.96 -17.30 8.57
CA ALA A 102 1.21 -18.45 8.07
C ALA A 102 2.07 -19.59 7.46
N PHE A 103 3.37 -19.36 7.22
CA PHE A 103 4.34 -20.43 6.90
C PHE A 103 5.09 -20.93 8.14
N ASP A 104 5.16 -20.13 9.20
CA ASP A 104 5.85 -20.47 10.44
C ASP A 104 4.96 -21.32 11.36
N ASP A 105 3.66 -21.04 11.42
CA ASP A 105 2.70 -21.78 12.26
C ASP A 105 2.06 -22.99 11.56
N GLU A 106 1.82 -24.03 12.34
CA GLU A 106 1.81 -25.45 11.98
C GLU A 106 0.58 -25.95 11.20
N GLU A 107 -0.29 -25.10 10.68
CA GLU A 107 -1.53 -25.56 10.08
C GLU A 107 -1.91 -24.76 8.83
N THR A 108 -1.73 -25.43 7.68
CA THR A 108 -2.19 -25.01 6.36
C THR A 108 -1.52 -23.77 5.76
N VAL A 109 -0.83 -23.97 4.62
CA VAL A 109 -0.70 -22.91 3.62
C VAL A 109 -2.13 -22.54 3.22
N ALA A 110 -2.64 -21.47 3.84
CA ALA A 110 -4.00 -20.98 3.70
C ALA A 110 -4.40 -20.98 2.21
N LYS A 111 -5.38 -21.81 1.85
CA LYS A 111 -5.84 -21.92 0.46
C LYS A 111 -6.56 -20.65 0.01
N ASP A 112 -7.00 -19.85 0.97
CA ASP A 112 -7.61 -18.54 0.80
C ASP A 112 -7.13 -17.56 1.87
N GLY A 113 -7.08 -16.27 1.53
CA GLY A 113 -6.60 -15.20 2.42
C GLY A 113 -7.37 -15.03 3.74
N LYS A 114 -8.49 -15.74 3.93
CA LYS A 114 -9.25 -15.76 5.19
C LYS A 114 -8.59 -16.63 6.28
N GLU A 115 -7.92 -17.71 5.91
CA GLU A 115 -7.27 -18.60 6.88
C GLU A 115 -5.93 -18.04 7.37
N ALA A 116 -5.22 -17.24 6.55
CA ALA A 116 -4.00 -16.54 6.94
C ALA A 116 -4.23 -15.51 8.07
N VAL A 117 -5.48 -15.07 8.25
CA VAL A 117 -5.90 -14.07 9.24
C VAL A 117 -6.42 -14.75 10.51
N ASN A 118 -6.95 -15.99 10.39
CA ASN A 118 -7.46 -16.77 11.50
C ASN A 118 -6.30 -17.43 12.27
N GLY A 119 -5.71 -16.70 13.22
CA GLY A 119 -4.65 -17.21 14.10
C GLY A 119 -3.66 -16.15 14.58
N ASP A 120 -3.61 -14.98 13.93
CA ASP A 120 -2.65 -13.91 14.23
C ASP A 120 -3.35 -12.59 14.59
N PRO A 121 -3.79 -12.42 15.87
CA PRO A 121 -4.38 -11.18 16.36
C PRO A 121 -3.48 -9.95 16.17
N GLU A 122 -2.17 -10.12 16.19
CA GLU A 122 -1.19 -9.04 16.01
C GLU A 122 -1.15 -8.58 14.55
N GLY A 123 -1.10 -9.52 13.61
CA GLY A 123 -1.19 -9.23 12.17
C GLY A 123 -2.52 -8.58 11.78
N ILE A 124 -3.64 -9.02 12.35
CA ILE A 124 -4.95 -8.35 12.21
C ILE A 124 -4.88 -6.90 12.72
N MET A 125 -4.27 -6.70 13.90
CA MET A 125 -4.16 -5.37 14.49
C MET A 125 -3.27 -4.45 13.65
N MET A 126 -2.15 -4.95 13.12
CA MET A 126 -1.28 -4.17 12.22
C MET A 126 -2.01 -3.82 10.93
N LEU A 127 -2.74 -4.76 10.33
CA LEU A 127 -3.55 -4.51 9.14
C LEU A 127 -4.64 -3.46 9.43
N ALA A 128 -5.34 -3.58 10.55
CA ALA A 128 -6.37 -2.62 10.96
C ALA A 128 -5.79 -1.22 11.19
N LYS A 129 -4.63 -1.11 11.85
CA LYS A 129 -3.91 0.16 12.02
C LYS A 129 -3.51 0.76 10.69
N ALA A 130 -2.96 -0.05 9.79
CA ALA A 130 -2.53 0.41 8.47
C ALA A 130 -3.74 0.88 7.62
N LEU A 131 -4.90 0.23 7.73
CA LEU A 131 -6.16 0.68 7.11
C LEU A 131 -6.69 1.98 7.73
N ASP A 132 -6.66 2.13 9.06
CA ASP A 132 -7.04 3.37 9.75
C ASP A 132 -6.14 4.55 9.34
N HIS A 133 -4.83 4.33 9.28
CA HIS A 133 -3.87 5.33 8.81
C HIS A 133 -4.14 5.75 7.36
N LEU A 134 -4.42 4.80 6.46
CA LEU A 134 -4.79 5.10 5.08
C LEU A 134 -6.08 5.94 5.01
N GLY A 135 -7.11 5.57 5.77
CA GLY A 135 -8.37 6.31 5.84
C GLY A 135 -8.18 7.76 6.32
N ARG A 136 -7.35 7.98 7.34
CA ARG A 136 -7.04 9.32 7.85
C ARG A 136 -6.26 10.16 6.84
N ALA A 137 -5.29 9.58 6.15
CA ALA A 137 -4.55 10.27 5.10
C ALA A 137 -5.46 10.68 3.94
N SER A 138 -6.40 9.82 3.53
CA SER A 138 -7.40 10.15 2.51
C SER A 138 -8.27 11.34 2.92
N LYS A 139 -8.72 11.39 4.18
CA LYS A 139 -9.53 12.51 4.70
C LYS A 139 -8.74 13.82 4.71
N SER A 140 -7.51 13.79 5.22
CA SER A 140 -6.62 14.97 5.24
C SER A 140 -6.33 15.49 3.82
N ASN A 141 -6.20 14.59 2.84
CA ASN A 141 -6.03 14.95 1.44
C ASN A 141 -7.25 15.70 0.88
N VAL A 142 -8.47 15.23 1.16
CA VAL A 142 -9.70 15.92 0.73
C VAL A 142 -9.80 17.32 1.36
N GLU A 143 -9.52 17.43 2.66
CA GLU A 143 -9.53 18.73 3.36
C GLU A 143 -8.50 19.71 2.76
N PHE A 144 -7.32 19.22 2.41
CA PHE A 144 -6.29 20.01 1.75
C PHE A 144 -6.72 20.46 0.35
N LEU A 145 -7.28 19.57 -0.48
CA LEU A 145 -7.75 19.90 -1.82
C LEU A 145 -8.85 20.98 -1.78
N VAL A 146 -9.82 20.84 -0.87
CA VAL A 146 -10.85 21.87 -0.64
C VAL A 146 -10.23 23.20 -0.22
N ALA A 147 -9.24 23.17 0.69
CA ALA A 147 -8.54 24.38 1.13
C ALA A 147 -7.70 25.01 0.00
N ALA A 148 -7.07 24.21 -0.85
CA ALA A 148 -6.28 24.65 -1.99
C ALA A 148 -7.17 25.27 -3.08
N GLU A 149 -8.29 24.63 -3.42
CA GLU A 149 -9.29 25.15 -4.35
C GLU A 149 -9.89 26.47 -3.83
N LYS A 150 -10.23 26.53 -2.54
CA LYS A 150 -10.70 27.78 -1.92
C LYS A 150 -9.64 28.88 -2.02
N ARG A 151 -8.38 28.62 -1.66
CA ARG A 151 -7.29 29.60 -1.78
C ARG A 151 -7.08 30.05 -3.22
N ALA A 152 -7.11 29.14 -4.18
CA ALA A 152 -6.97 29.46 -5.59
C ALA A 152 -8.14 30.34 -6.07
N THR A 153 -9.37 30.00 -5.67
CA THR A 153 -10.58 30.78 -5.99
C THR A 153 -10.54 32.17 -5.37
N ASP A 154 -10.19 32.27 -4.08
CA ASP A 154 -10.08 33.54 -3.36
C ASP A 154 -9.01 34.44 -3.98
N LYS A 155 -7.85 33.87 -4.33
CA LYS A 155 -6.77 34.59 -5.01
C LYS A 155 -7.19 35.05 -6.41
N ALA A 156 -7.75 34.17 -7.23
CA ALA A 156 -8.23 34.52 -8.57
C ALA A 156 -9.31 35.59 -8.53
N ARG A 157 -10.21 35.53 -7.54
CA ARG A 157 -11.25 36.53 -7.31
C ARG A 157 -10.66 37.88 -6.91
N ALA A 158 -9.67 37.90 -6.02
CA ALA A 158 -8.98 39.13 -5.63
C ALA A 158 -8.23 39.76 -6.82
N GLU A 159 -7.50 38.96 -7.59
CA GLU A 159 -6.80 39.41 -8.80
C GLU A 159 -7.78 39.94 -9.86
N ALA A 160 -8.91 39.26 -10.07
CA ALA A 160 -9.97 39.73 -10.98
C ALA A 160 -10.61 41.05 -10.50
N MET A 161 -10.81 41.23 -9.20
CA MET A 161 -11.32 42.49 -8.65
C MET A 161 -10.35 43.66 -8.89
N VAL A 162 -9.05 43.43 -8.74
CA VAL A 162 -8.01 44.43 -9.04
C VAL A 162 -7.99 44.75 -10.55
N ALA A 163 -8.10 43.75 -11.41
CA ALA A 163 -8.17 43.96 -12.86
C ALA A 163 -9.41 44.79 -13.26
N VAL A 164 -10.57 44.51 -12.65
CA VAL A 164 -11.80 45.29 -12.86
C VAL A 164 -11.61 46.75 -12.46
N GLU A 165 -10.95 47.04 -11.33
CA GLU A 165 -10.64 48.42 -10.94
C GLU A 165 -9.76 49.14 -11.96
N SER A 166 -8.72 48.47 -12.46
CA SER A 166 -7.79 49.06 -13.44
C SER A 166 -8.52 49.43 -14.74
N VAL A 167 -9.27 48.46 -15.31
CA VAL A 167 -10.01 48.65 -16.57
C VAL A 167 -11.09 49.72 -16.40
N ALA A 168 -11.79 49.73 -15.26
CA ALA A 168 -12.81 50.73 -15.00
C ALA A 168 -12.24 52.15 -14.87
N LYS A 169 -11.06 52.29 -14.26
CA LYS A 169 -10.36 53.58 -14.15
C LYS A 169 -9.91 54.09 -15.52
N GLU A 170 -9.36 53.21 -16.35
CA GLU A 170 -8.98 53.53 -17.74
C GLU A 170 -10.19 53.94 -18.58
N SER A 171 -11.34 53.32 -18.33
CA SER A 171 -12.60 53.58 -19.04
C SER A 171 -13.40 54.75 -18.46
N GLY A 172 -12.91 55.43 -17.42
CA GLY A 172 -13.56 56.60 -16.81
C GLY A 172 -14.84 56.29 -16.03
N LEU A 173 -15.05 55.05 -15.58
CA LEU A 173 -16.22 54.67 -14.78
C LEU A 173 -16.13 55.29 -13.36
N SER A 174 -17.27 55.71 -12.83
CA SER A 174 -17.38 56.18 -11.45
C SER A 174 -17.18 55.03 -10.44
N ARG A 175 -16.69 55.35 -9.24
CA ARG A 175 -16.49 54.39 -8.14
C ARG A 175 -17.76 53.60 -7.82
N ASP A 176 -18.89 54.29 -7.72
CA ASP A 176 -20.19 53.66 -7.45
C ASP A 176 -20.56 52.59 -8.48
N THR A 177 -20.23 52.84 -9.76
CA THR A 177 -20.48 51.87 -10.84
C THR A 177 -19.56 50.65 -10.70
N VAL A 178 -18.30 50.85 -10.36
CA VAL A 178 -17.31 49.77 -10.13
C VAL A 178 -17.72 48.89 -8.95
N ASP A 179 -18.20 49.50 -7.87
CA ASP A 179 -18.63 48.82 -6.66
C ASP A 179 -19.88 47.96 -6.93
N VAL A 180 -20.84 48.47 -7.72
CA VAL A 180 -22.00 47.68 -8.19
C VAL A 180 -21.56 46.52 -9.08
N ILE A 181 -20.60 46.73 -9.99
CA ILE A 181 -20.08 45.67 -10.87
C ILE A 181 -19.43 44.55 -10.04
N LYS A 182 -18.58 44.89 -9.07
CA LYS A 182 -17.93 43.91 -8.20
C LYS A 182 -18.94 43.16 -7.34
N ALA A 183 -19.92 43.87 -6.76
CA ALA A 183 -20.97 43.26 -5.96
C ALA A 183 -21.80 42.26 -6.78
N LYS A 184 -22.16 42.60 -8.02
CA LYS A 184 -22.95 41.71 -8.90
C LYS A 184 -22.17 40.53 -9.48
N ILE A 185 -20.93 40.74 -9.91
CA ILE A 185 -20.14 39.71 -10.58
C ILE A 185 -19.53 38.74 -9.57
N PHE A 186 -19.00 39.27 -8.46
CA PHE A 186 -18.29 38.45 -7.48
C PHE A 186 -19.14 38.14 -6.25
N GLY A 187 -20.25 38.84 -6.01
CA GLY A 187 -21.07 38.61 -4.81
C GLY A 187 -20.40 39.10 -3.53
N VAL A 188 -19.54 40.13 -3.62
CA VAL A 188 -18.96 40.79 -2.43
C VAL A 188 -20.03 41.69 -1.83
N LYS A 189 -20.31 41.57 -0.53
CA LYS A 189 -21.13 42.55 0.18
C LYS A 189 -20.30 43.83 0.33
N LEU A 190 -20.89 44.94 -0.12
CA LEU A 190 -20.38 46.31 0.09
C LEU A 190 -20.51 46.69 1.57
#